data_AF-A0A419K668-F1
#
_entry.id   AF-A0A419K668-F1
#
_cell.length_a   1.000
_cell.length_b   1.000
_cell.length_c   1.000
_cell.angle_alpha   90.00
_cell.angle_beta   90.00
_cell.angle_gamma   90.00
#
_symmetry.space_group_name_H-M   'P 1'
#
loop_
_entity.id
_entity.type
_entity.pdbx_description
1 polymer ?
#
loop_
_entity_poly.entity_id
_entity_poly.type
_entity_poly.pdbx_seq_one_letter_code
_entity_poly.pdbx_strand_id
1 'polypeptide(L)' 'MVSGNIHIHLGKDYCLEVFITEGEAEDILNFIGRIRAMRGVQRVKYTMVPLADTSEHWL' A
#
# COMPACT_ATOMS: atom_id res chain seq x y z
N MET A 1 6.09 -5.47 3.07
CA MET A 1 4.93 -6.40 3.14
C MET A 1 3.68 -5.68 3.70
N VAL A 2 2.48 -6.21 3.45
CA VAL A 2 1.19 -5.61 3.90
C VAL A 2 0.97 -5.86 5.39
N SER A 3 0.74 -4.80 6.17
CA SER A 3 0.43 -4.86 7.61
C SER A 3 -1.05 -4.64 7.93
N GLY A 4 -1.81 -4.09 6.99
CA GLY A 4 -3.26 -3.94 7.13
C GLY A 4 -3.94 -3.52 5.83
N ASN A 5 -5.24 -3.72 5.75
CA ASN A 5 -6.06 -3.24 4.65
C ASN A 5 -7.41 -2.71 5.14
N ILE A 6 -7.94 -1.71 4.42
CA ILE A 6 -9.29 -1.19 4.60
C ILE A 6 -9.98 -1.25 3.25
N HIS A 7 -11.14 -1.90 3.22
CA HIS A 7 -11.98 -2.00 2.03
C HIS A 7 -13.29 -1.25 2.26
N ILE A 8 -13.64 -0.37 1.32
CA ILE A 8 -14.82 0.48 1.40
C ILE A 8 -15.63 0.31 0.11
N HIS A 9 -16.90 0.00 0.24
CA HIS A 9 -17.84 0.01 -0.88
C HIS A 9 -18.25 1.44 -1.22
N LEU A 10 -18.03 1.86 -2.46
CA LEU A 10 -18.43 3.15 -3.01
C LEU A 10 -19.62 2.93 -3.95
N GLY A 11 -20.83 3.05 -3.41
CA GLY A 11 -22.04 2.73 -4.15
C GLY A 11 -22.13 1.24 -4.46
N LYS A 12 -22.58 0.89 -5.67
CA LYS A 12 -22.83 -0.50 -6.07
C LYS A 12 -21.66 -1.16 -6.79
N ASP A 13 -20.96 -0.40 -7.63
CA ASP A 13 -20.05 -0.98 -8.63
C ASP A 13 -18.57 -0.71 -8.35
N TYR A 14 -18.27 0.13 -7.35
CA TYR A 14 -16.91 0.53 -7.04
C TYR A 14 -16.54 0.22 -5.60
N CYS A 15 -15.27 -0.12 -5.41
CA CYS A 15 -14.66 -0.25 -4.10
C CYS A 15 -13.39 0.60 -4.05
N LEU A 16 -13.10 1.15 -2.89
CA LEU A 16 -11.81 1.72 -2.56
C LEU A 16 -11.12 0.78 -1.58
N GLU A 17 -9.90 0.37 -1.91
CA GLU A 17 -9.07 -0.41 -1.01
C GLU A 17 -7.79 0.38 -0.68
N VAL A 18 -7.47 0.45 0.61
CA VAL A 18 -6.27 1.09 1.14
C VAL A 18 -5.42 0.01 1.81
N PHE A 19 -4.19 -0.15 1.33
CA PHE A 19 -3.21 -1.07 1.92
C PHE A 19 -2.19 -0.27 2.73
N ILE A 20 -1.89 -0.74 3.94
CA ILE A 20 -0.75 -0.29 4.72
C ILE A 20 0.38 -1.28 4.50
N THR A 21 1.55 -0.79 4.06
CA THR A 21 2.71 -1.62 3.73
C THR A 21 3.97 -1.09 4.38
N GLU A 22 4.81 -1.99 4.86
CA GLU A 22 6.10 -1.68 5.49
C GLU A 22 7.17 -2.69 5.03
N GLY A 23 8.37 -2.22 4.72
CA GLY A 23 9.49 -3.07 4.32
C GLY A 23 10.30 -2.46 3.16
N GLU A 24 11.06 -3.31 2.48
CA GLU A 24 11.94 -2.89 1.39
C GLU A 24 11.17 -2.23 0.25
N ALA A 25 11.74 -1.15 -0.29
CA ALA A 25 11.11 -0.36 -1.34
C ALA A 25 10.83 -1.20 -2.59
N GLU A 26 11.75 -2.10 -2.95
CA GLU A 26 11.58 -3.00 -4.10
C GLU A 26 10.34 -3.90 -3.95
N ASP A 27 10.17 -4.51 -2.79
CA ASP A 27 9.01 -5.38 -2.52
C ASP A 27 7.69 -4.62 -2.56
N ILE A 28 7.67 -3.41 -2.01
CA ILE A 28 6.50 -2.52 -2.03
C ILE A 28 6.17 -2.10 -3.46
N LEU A 29 7.16 -1.71 -4.26
CA LEU A 29 6.96 -1.32 -5.66
C LEU A 29 6.50 -2.52 -6.51
N ASN A 30 7.03 -3.71 -6.26
CA ASN A 30 6.57 -4.94 -6.91
C ASN A 30 5.11 -5.26 -6.56
N PHE A 31 4.72 -5.09 -5.30
CA PHE A 31 3.33 -5.24 -4.86
C PHE A 31 2.39 -4.24 -5.56
N ILE A 32 2.75 -2.96 -5.59
CA ILE A 32 2.00 -1.91 -6.30
C ILE A 32 1.89 -2.24 -7.80
N GLY A 33 2.97 -2.75 -8.40
CA GLY A 33 3.01 -3.18 -9.80
C GLY A 33 1.97 -4.27 -10.11
N ARG A 34 1.88 -5.30 -9.25
CA ARG A 34 0.85 -6.34 -9.37
C ARG A 34 -0.56 -5.77 -9.26
N ILE A 35 -0.83 -4.87 -8.31
CA ILE A 35 -2.15 -4.24 -8.17
C ILE A 35 -2.53 -3.47 -9.45
N ARG A 36 -1.60 -2.68 -9.99
CA ARG A 36 -1.85 -1.90 -11.23
C ARG A 36 -2.18 -2.78 -12.44
N ALA A 37 -1.66 -4.00 -12.48
CA ALA A 37 -1.89 -4.94 -13.57
C ALA A 37 -3.22 -5.72 -13.44
N MET A 38 -3.90 -5.66 -12.29
CA MET A 38 -5.15 -6.38 -12.09
C MET A 38 -6.29 -5.79 -12.91
N ARG A 39 -6.99 -6.65 -13.66
CA ARG A 39 -8.19 -6.26 -14.42
C ARG A 39 -9.24 -5.69 -13.47
N GLY A 40 -9.76 -4.51 -13.80
CA GLY A 40 -10.79 -3.83 -13.01
C GLY A 40 -10.24 -2.80 -12.00
N VAL A 41 -8.93 -2.77 -11.75
CA VAL A 41 -8.30 -1.68 -10.99
C VAL A 41 -8.24 -0.44 -11.87
N GLN A 42 -8.95 0.61 -11.46
CA GLN A 42 -9.06 1.84 -12.25
C GLN A 42 -7.95 2.84 -11.95
N ARG A 43 -7.58 2.99 -10.68
CA ARG A 43 -6.59 3.95 -10.21
C ARG A 43 -5.83 3.38 -9.03
N VAL A 44 -4.51 3.56 -9.04
CA VAL A 44 -3.63 3.27 -7.91
C VAL A 44 -2.89 4.54 -7.58
N LYS A 45 -2.96 4.97 -6.31
CA LYS A 45 -2.16 6.05 -5.76
C LYS A 45 -1.46 5.52 -4.52
N TYR A 46 -0.24 5.97 -4.28
CA TYR A 46 0.52 5.61 -3.10
C TYR A 46 1.33 6.79 -2.61
N THR A 47 1.70 6.74 -1.34
CA THR A 47 2.69 7.62 -0.72
C THR A 47 3.64 6.72 0.04
N MET A 48 4.94 6.97 -0.09
CA MET A 48 5.98 6.26 0.65
C MET A 48 6.71 7.27 1.52
N VAL A 49 7.01 6.87 2.75
CA VAL A 49 7.80 7.65 3.69
C VAL A 49 8.92 6.73 4.17
N PRO A 50 10.20 7.15 4.08
CA PRO A 50 11.29 6.40 4.67
C PRO A 50 11.06 6.26 6.18
N LEU A 51 11.12 5.04 6.70
CA LEU A 51 11.17 4.84 8.14
C LEU A 51 12.60 5.18 8.58
N ALA A 52 12.73 6.16 9.47
CA ALA A 52 14.00 6.42 10.11
C ALA A 52 14.39 5.18 10.92
N ASP A 53 15.68 4.85 10.94
CA ASP A 53 16.17 3.79 11.82
C ASP A 53 15.89 4.22 13.26
N THR A 54 15.00 3.50 13.95
CA THR A 54 14.55 3.84 15.31
C THR A 54 15.56 3.39 16.37
N SER A 55 16.73 2.90 15.95
CA SER A 55 17.85 2.48 16.78
C SER A 55 18.47 3.61 17.63
N GLU A 56 18.20 4.89 17.32
CA GLU A 56 18.79 6.04 18.02
C GLU A 56 17.83 6.78 18.98
N HIS A 57 16.57 6.36 19.13
CA HIS A 57 15.59 7.11 19.95
C HIS A 57 15.19 6.45 21.28
N TRP A 58 15.89 5.38 21.68
CA TRP A 58 15.75 4.72 22.98
C TRP A 58 17.06 4.65 23.78
N LEU A 59 17.98 5.59 23.58
CA LEU A 59 19.14 5.86 24.45
C LEU A 59 19.07 7.26 25.05
#